data_AF-A0A176RZL7-F1
#
_entry.id   AF-A0A176RZL7-F1
#
_cell.length_a   1.000
_cell.length_b   1.000
_cell.length_c   1.000
_cell.angle_alpha   90.00
_cell.angle_beta   90.00
_cell.angle_gamma   90.00
#
_symmetry.space_group_name_H-M   'P 1'
#
loop_
_entity.id
_entity.type
_entity.pdbx_description
1 polymer ?
#
loop_
_entity_poly.entity_id
_entity_poly.type
_entity_poly.pdbx_seq_one_letter_code
_entity_poly.pdbx_strand_id
1 'polypeptide(L)'
;MVLSPPSAAAPNIILTLAVADCVHILVTFSHGLKTGKEKSAALIESLRINFLPVFLTSLTTTIGFLSMNFSDAPPFHDLGNITAMGVGIAFVLSMTFLPAALMILPVHTKKNTTWLARAINQIAEIVIREHKTLFLRITLVIIGIVVFIPRNELNDEFVKYFDKTVDFRQATDFTTENLTGVYYISYSLDSGKQDGITEPVFLAKIEAFANWYREQPEV
;
A
#
# COMPACT_ATOMS: atom_id res chain seq x y z
N MET A 1 10.42 13.94 -12.63
CA MET A 1 10.11 12.65 -11.97
C MET A 1 8.60 12.49 -12.06
N VAL A 2 8.12 11.64 -12.97
CA VAL A 2 6.68 11.42 -13.19
C VAL A 2 6.26 10.37 -12.17
N LEU A 3 5.21 10.64 -11.37
CA LEU A 3 4.66 9.65 -10.46
C LEU A 3 4.16 8.45 -11.27
N SER A 4 4.66 7.27 -10.94
CA SER A 4 4.16 6.02 -11.51
C SER A 4 2.83 5.67 -10.83
N PRO A 5 1.97 4.84 -11.47
CA PRO A 5 0.71 4.42 -10.84
C PRO A 5 0.90 3.82 -9.44
N PRO A 6 1.94 3.00 -9.16
CA PRO A 6 2.23 2.54 -7.81
C PRO A 6 2.65 3.68 -6.85
N SER A 7 3.52 4.60 -7.27
CA SER A 7 4.00 5.68 -6.38
C SER A 7 2.95 6.77 -6.14
N ALA A 8 1.91 6.86 -6.97
CA ALA A 8 0.77 7.74 -6.77
C ALA A 8 -0.04 7.42 -5.49
N ALA A 9 0.09 6.21 -4.92
CA ALA A 9 -0.55 5.85 -3.66
C ALA A 9 0.16 6.44 -2.42
N ALA A 10 1.42 6.88 -2.55
CA ALA A 10 2.24 7.32 -1.41
C ALA A 10 1.59 8.42 -0.56
N PRO A 11 0.99 9.50 -1.12
CA PRO A 11 0.39 10.55 -0.32
C PRO A 11 -0.74 10.06 0.60
N ASN A 12 -1.57 9.13 0.11
CA ASN A 12 -2.67 8.56 0.91
C ASN A 12 -2.15 7.71 2.07
N ILE A 13 -1.08 6.94 1.82
CA ILE A 13 -0.43 6.13 2.86
C ILE A 13 0.16 7.04 3.94
N ILE A 14 0.94 8.05 3.52
CA ILE A 14 1.58 9.02 4.44
C ILE A 14 0.52 9.76 5.27
N LEU A 15 -0.57 10.21 4.64
CA LEU A 15 -1.67 10.88 5.34
C LEU A 15 -2.30 9.97 6.40
N THR A 16 -2.56 8.71 6.05
CA THR A 16 -3.18 7.75 6.97
C THR A 16 -2.31 7.52 8.21
N LEU A 17 -1.00 7.38 8.03
CA LEU A 17 -0.05 7.20 9.13
C LEU A 17 0.09 8.46 9.98
N ALA A 18 0.22 9.63 9.34
CA ALA A 18 0.28 10.92 10.05
C ALA A 18 -0.97 11.15 10.91
N VAL A 19 -2.16 10.82 10.39
CA VAL A 19 -3.41 10.92 11.14
C VAL A 19 -3.43 9.94 12.32
N ALA A 20 -2.97 8.69 12.14
CA ALA A 20 -2.90 7.72 13.22
C ALA A 20 -2.02 8.21 14.38
N ASP A 21 -0.81 8.71 14.08
CA ASP A 21 0.11 9.27 15.07
C ASP A 21 -0.52 10.44 15.83
N CYS A 22 -1.13 11.37 15.09
CA CYS A 22 -1.83 12.51 15.66
C CYS A 22 -2.97 12.07 16.57
N VAL A 23 -3.76 11.06 16.16
CA VAL A 23 -4.90 10.55 16.95
C VAL A 23 -4.43 9.96 18.27
N HIS A 24 -3.34 9.19 18.29
CA HIS A 24 -2.78 8.65 19.54
C HIS A 24 -2.40 9.76 20.53
N ILE A 25 -1.73 10.81 20.05
CA ILE A 25 -1.35 11.97 20.88
C ILE A 25 -2.59 12.74 21.34
N LEU A 26 -3.56 12.98 20.45
CA LEU A 26 -4.77 13.75 20.73
C LEU A 26 -5.69 13.05 21.73
N VAL A 27 -5.81 11.73 21.65
CA VAL A 27 -6.66 10.94 22.55
C VAL A 27 -6.11 11.00 23.98
N THR A 28 -4.80 10.77 24.17
CA THR A 28 -4.18 10.86 25.51
C THR A 28 -4.20 12.28 26.05
N PHE A 29 -3.94 13.27 25.20
CA PHE A 29 -4.05 14.70 25.57
C PHE A 29 -5.48 15.05 26.01
N SER A 30 -6.49 14.67 25.21
CA SER A 30 -7.90 14.91 25.51
C SER A 30 -8.34 14.19 26.78
N HIS A 31 -7.82 12.99 27.04
CA HIS A 31 -8.05 12.27 28.28
C HIS A 31 -7.46 13.01 29.49
N GLY A 32 -6.25 13.56 29.37
CA GLY A 32 -5.63 14.41 30.40
C GLY A 32 -6.48 15.65 30.72
N LEU A 33 -6.98 16.35 29.70
CA LEU A 33 -7.88 17.49 29.89
C LEU A 33 -9.20 17.08 30.58
N LYS A 34 -9.77 15.93 30.19
CA LYS A 34 -11.01 15.41 30.79
C LYS A 34 -10.85 14.97 32.25
N THR A 35 -9.64 14.58 32.66
CA THR A 35 -9.31 14.24 34.05
C THR A 35 -8.88 15.45 34.89
N GLY A 36 -8.98 16.66 34.33
CA GLY A 36 -8.74 17.92 35.05
C GLY A 36 -7.27 18.38 35.05
N LYS A 37 -6.39 17.76 34.26
CA LYS A 37 -5.01 18.23 34.11
C LYS A 37 -4.98 19.57 33.38
N GLU A 38 -4.04 20.42 33.77
CA GLU A 38 -3.70 21.62 33.00
C GLU A 38 -3.24 21.22 31.59
N LYS A 39 -3.50 22.09 30.61
CA LYS A 39 -3.17 21.87 29.20
C LYS A 39 -1.72 21.45 28.98
N SER A 40 -0.76 22.14 29.60
CA SER A 40 0.66 21.82 29.50
C SER A 40 0.97 20.43 30.06
N ALA A 41 0.47 20.13 31.27
CA ALA A 41 0.67 18.84 31.92
C ALA A 41 0.03 17.67 31.15
N ALA A 42 -1.15 17.87 30.56
CA ALA A 42 -1.81 16.88 29.72
C ALA A 42 -1.01 16.58 28.45
N LEU A 43 -0.38 17.59 27.85
CA LEU A 43 0.41 17.44 26.63
C LEU A 43 1.74 16.74 26.89
N ILE A 44 2.45 17.13 27.96
CA ILE A 44 3.71 16.49 28.37
C ILE A 44 3.46 15.00 28.65
N GLU A 45 2.40 14.67 29.37
CA GLU A 45 2.05 13.27 29.64
C GLU A 45 1.67 12.51 28.36
N SER A 46 0.92 13.15 27.45
CA SER A 46 0.58 12.54 26.16
C SER A 46 1.83 12.19 25.34
N LEU A 47 2.78 13.11 25.26
CA LEU A 47 4.04 12.87 24.57
C LEU A 47 4.85 11.78 25.26
N ARG A 48 4.96 11.80 26.59
CA ARG A 48 5.70 10.79 27.35
C ARG A 48 5.17 9.37 27.10
N ILE A 49 3.85 9.18 27.08
CA ILE A 49 3.23 7.87 26.88
C ILE A 49 3.34 7.41 25.43
N ASN A 50 3.13 8.32 24.47
CA ASN A 50 3.03 7.97 23.05
C ASN A 50 4.37 8.02 22.29
N PHE A 51 5.41 8.65 22.83
CA PHE A 51 6.68 8.83 22.12
C PHE A 51 7.28 7.51 21.64
N LEU A 52 7.50 6.55 22.56
CA LEU A 52 8.12 5.28 22.20
C LEU A 52 7.25 4.43 21.25
N PRO A 53 5.94 4.25 21.49
CA PRO A 53 5.07 3.54 20.55
C PRO A 53 5.04 4.16 19.14
N VAL A 54 4.90 5.48 19.04
CA VAL A 54 4.82 6.20 17.76
C VAL A 54 6.18 6.18 17.05
N PHE A 55 7.28 6.30 17.78
CA PHE A 55 8.62 6.15 17.21
C PHE A 55 8.86 4.75 16.65
N LEU A 56 8.53 3.71 17.42
CA LEU A 56 8.72 2.32 16.97
C LEU A 56 7.87 1.99 15.76
N THR A 57 6.60 2.41 15.73
CA THR A 57 5.71 2.19 14.58
C THR A 57 6.18 2.95 13.34
N SER A 58 6.63 4.21 13.50
CA SER A 58 7.21 4.98 12.39
C SER A 58 8.50 4.33 11.86
N LEU A 59 9.36 3.84 12.76
CA LEU A 59 10.62 3.19 12.40
C LEU A 59 10.38 1.87 11.66
N THR A 60 9.53 0.99 12.18
CA THR A 60 9.24 -0.30 11.54
C THR A 60 8.52 -0.09 10.20
N THR A 61 7.65 0.91 10.10
CA THR A 61 6.99 1.27 8.84
C THR A 61 8.00 1.79 7.81
N THR A 62 8.92 2.65 8.25
CA THR A 62 10.00 3.15 7.39
C THR A 62 10.88 2.00 6.88
N ILE A 63 11.28 1.08 7.76
CA ILE A 63 12.05 -0.11 7.37
C ILE A 63 11.25 -1.00 6.41
N GLY A 64 9.95 -1.21 6.66
CA GLY A 64 9.05 -1.96 5.80
C GLY A 64 8.96 -1.37 4.39
N PHE A 65 8.80 -0.05 4.25
CA PHE A 65 8.79 0.60 2.95
C PHE A 65 10.15 0.64 2.27
N LEU A 66 11.25 0.81 3.03
CA LEU A 66 12.60 0.71 2.47
C LEU A 66 12.91 -0.69 1.93
N SER A 67 12.27 -1.74 2.46
CA SER A 67 12.41 -3.09 1.91
C SER A 67 11.90 -3.23 0.47
N MET A 68 11.04 -2.31 0.01
CA MET A 68 10.59 -2.27 -1.39
C MET A 68 11.73 -1.98 -2.38
N ASN A 69 12.86 -1.43 -1.91
CA ASN A 69 14.06 -1.25 -2.74
C ASN A 69 14.69 -2.58 -3.20
N PHE A 70 14.28 -3.72 -2.63
CA PHE A 70 14.69 -5.05 -3.12
C PHE A 70 13.79 -5.60 -4.25
N SER A 71 12.78 -4.85 -4.70
CA SER A 71 11.92 -5.23 -5.81
C SER A 71 12.64 -5.13 -7.16
N ASP A 72 12.41 -6.04 -8.10
CA ASP A 72 12.93 -5.92 -9.48
C ASP A 72 12.18 -4.86 -10.30
N ALA A 73 10.97 -4.48 -9.87
CA ALA A 73 10.16 -3.46 -10.52
C ALA A 73 10.50 -2.05 -9.97
N PRO A 74 11.11 -1.16 -10.78
CA PRO A 74 11.54 0.18 -10.33
C PRO A 74 10.45 1.06 -9.70
N PRO A 75 9.17 1.03 -10.12
CA PRO A 75 8.12 1.82 -9.49
C PRO A 75 7.96 1.61 -7.98
N PHE A 76 8.31 0.43 -7.47
CA PHE A 76 8.23 0.14 -6.04
C PHE A 76 9.37 0.77 -5.25
N HIS A 77 10.52 1.05 -5.88
CA HIS A 77 11.61 1.80 -5.24
C HIS A 77 11.15 3.23 -4.97
N ASP A 78 10.53 3.87 -5.97
CA ASP A 78 9.99 5.22 -5.82
C ASP A 78 8.93 5.27 -4.71
N LEU A 79 7.96 4.35 -4.72
CA LEU A 79 6.93 4.26 -3.68
C LEU A 79 7.55 4.07 -2.28
N GLY A 80 8.51 3.13 -2.16
CA GLY A 80 9.18 2.83 -0.90
C GLY A 80 9.93 4.04 -0.34
N ASN A 81 10.72 4.71 -1.15
CA ASN A 81 11.53 5.85 -0.73
C ASN A 81 10.67 7.08 -0.40
N ILE A 82 9.67 7.42 -1.24
CA ILE A 82 8.75 8.53 -0.99
C ILE A 82 7.99 8.30 0.33
N THR A 83 7.47 7.09 0.53
CA THR A 83 6.70 6.77 1.74
C THR A 83 7.58 6.75 2.98
N ALA A 84 8.78 6.14 2.92
CA ALA A 84 9.73 6.12 4.02
C ALA A 84 10.10 7.55 4.48
N MET A 85 10.43 8.44 3.54
CA MET A 85 10.69 9.85 3.85
C MET A 85 9.45 10.55 4.42
N GLY A 86 8.28 10.33 3.81
CA GLY A 86 7.02 10.93 4.24
C GLY A 86 6.63 10.53 5.66
N VAL A 87 6.82 9.25 6.03
CA VAL A 87 6.57 8.74 7.38
C VAL A 87 7.56 9.32 8.38
N GLY A 88 8.85 9.40 8.03
CA GLY A 88 9.84 10.07 8.88
C GLY A 88 9.50 11.53 9.16
N ILE A 89 9.06 12.28 8.13
CA ILE A 89 8.61 13.67 8.28
C ILE A 89 7.30 13.73 9.10
N ALA A 90 6.34 12.83 8.85
CA ALA A 90 5.09 12.77 9.60
C ALA A 90 5.31 12.53 11.09
N PHE A 91 6.24 11.66 11.46
CA PHE A 91 6.67 11.44 12.84
C PHE A 91 7.18 12.74 13.47
N VAL A 92 8.12 13.42 12.79
CA VAL A 92 8.72 14.67 13.29
C VAL A 92 7.64 15.73 13.47
N LEU A 93 6.75 15.92 12.50
CA LEU A 93 5.66 16.89 12.59
C LEU A 93 4.65 16.53 13.70
N SER A 94 4.34 15.25 13.87
CA SER A 94 3.44 14.79 14.93
C SER A 94 4.03 15.00 16.33
N MET A 95 5.36 14.92 16.48
CA MET A 95 6.03 15.15 17.76
C MET A 95 6.39 16.61 18.04
N THR A 96 6.44 17.47 17.02
CA THR A 96 6.87 18.88 17.17
C THR A 96 5.76 19.86 16.84
N PHE A 97 5.28 19.82 15.60
CA PHE A 97 4.28 20.75 15.08
C PHE A 97 2.92 20.57 15.77
N LEU A 98 2.43 19.33 15.91
CA LEU A 98 1.14 19.08 16.55
C LEU A 98 1.09 19.58 18.01
N PRO A 99 2.06 19.25 18.89
CA PRO A 99 2.09 19.77 20.25
C PRO A 99 2.15 21.31 20.30
N ALA A 100 2.97 21.92 19.45
CA ALA A 100 3.06 23.38 19.36
C ALA A 100 1.72 24.00 18.95
N ALA A 101 1.05 23.44 17.94
CA ALA A 101 -0.27 23.88 17.49
C ALA A 101 -1.32 23.70 18.59
N LEU A 102 -1.29 22.58 19.32
CA LEU A 102 -2.20 22.33 20.44
C LEU A 102 -2.03 23.34 21.56
N MET A 103 -0.80 23.78 21.86
CA MET A 103 -0.56 24.81 22.88
C MET A 103 -1.17 26.15 22.52
N ILE A 104 -1.14 26.53 21.24
CA ILE A 104 -1.66 27.83 20.76
C ILE A 104 -3.19 27.80 20.59
N LEU A 105 -3.74 26.71 20.06
CA LEU A 105 -5.15 26.65 19.69
C LEU A 105 -6.07 26.34 20.88
N PRO A 106 -7.29 26.91 20.93
CA PRO A 106 -8.28 26.58 21.94
C PRO A 106 -8.84 25.17 21.69
N VAL A 107 -8.59 24.24 22.60
CA VAL A 107 -9.07 22.86 22.50
C VAL A 107 -10.28 22.65 23.38
N HIS A 108 -11.41 22.32 22.76
CA HIS A 108 -12.65 21.98 23.46
C HIS A 108 -12.87 20.47 23.42
N THR A 109 -12.89 19.82 24.59
CA THR A 109 -13.19 18.39 24.66
C THR A 109 -14.70 18.18 24.66
N LYS A 110 -15.25 17.59 23.60
CA LYS A 110 -16.66 17.18 23.58
C LYS A 110 -16.84 15.88 24.37
N LYS A 111 -17.84 15.85 25.26
CA LYS A 111 -18.32 14.64 25.95
C LYS A 111 -19.44 14.01 25.13
N ASN A 112 -19.14 13.38 24.00
CA ASN A 112 -20.18 12.69 23.22
C ASN A 112 -19.65 11.38 22.63
N THR A 113 -19.91 10.28 23.35
CA THR A 113 -19.73 8.90 22.86
C THR A 113 -20.75 7.95 23.48
N THR A 114 -21.94 8.39 23.88
CA THR A 114 -22.81 7.58 24.76
C THR A 114 -23.32 6.29 24.11
N TRP A 115 -23.66 6.29 22.82
CA TRP A 115 -24.17 5.09 22.14
C TRP A 115 -23.04 4.21 21.58
N LEU A 116 -22.04 4.82 20.93
CA LEU A 116 -20.91 4.10 20.36
C LEU A 116 -20.05 3.46 21.45
N ALA A 117 -19.81 4.14 22.58
CA ALA A 117 -19.09 3.53 23.70
C ALA A 117 -19.87 2.37 24.31
N ARG A 118 -21.22 2.46 24.38
CA ARG A 118 -22.06 1.34 24.81
C ARG A 118 -21.95 0.15 23.87
N ALA A 119 -21.99 0.37 22.56
CA ALA A 119 -21.83 -0.70 21.56
C ALA A 119 -20.45 -1.35 21.65
N ILE A 120 -19.37 -0.55 21.75
CA ILE A 120 -18.01 -1.05 21.92
C ILE A 120 -17.86 -1.86 23.20
N ASN A 121 -18.42 -1.39 24.32
CA ASN A 121 -18.38 -2.13 25.59
C ASN A 121 -19.14 -3.45 25.52
N GLN A 122 -20.31 -3.49 24.87
CA GLN A 122 -21.06 -4.73 24.67
C GLN A 122 -20.27 -5.74 23.83
N ILE A 123 -19.61 -5.28 22.76
CA ILE A 123 -18.74 -6.13 21.94
C ILE A 123 -17.56 -6.64 22.78
N ALA A 124 -16.91 -5.76 23.55
CA ALA A 124 -15.81 -6.13 24.41
C ALA A 124 -16.21 -7.20 25.45
N GLU A 125 -17.37 -7.05 26.09
CA GLU A 125 -17.90 -8.06 27.02
C GLU A 125 -18.15 -9.40 26.34
N ILE A 126 -18.71 -9.41 25.12
CA ILE A 126 -18.89 -10.64 24.34
C ILE A 126 -17.53 -11.28 24.03
N VAL A 127 -16.55 -10.48 23.60
CA VAL A 127 -15.20 -10.96 23.27
C VAL A 127 -14.51 -11.56 24.49
N ILE A 128 -14.58 -10.89 25.64
CA ILE A 128 -13.97 -11.35 26.89
C ILE A 128 -14.67 -12.64 27.38
N ARG A 129 -16.00 -12.68 27.35
CA ARG A 129 -16.78 -13.83 27.81
C ARG A 129 -16.54 -15.07 26.93
N GLU A 130 -16.52 -14.90 25.61
CA GLU A 130 -16.49 -16.01 24.64
C GLU A 130 -15.11 -16.21 23.98
N HIS A 131 -14.02 -15.69 24.57
CA HIS A 131 -12.70 -15.61 23.91
C HIS A 131 -12.19 -16.95 23.34
N LYS A 132 -12.43 -18.08 24.02
CA LYS A 132 -12.00 -19.42 23.54
C LYS A 132 -12.78 -19.87 22.30
N THR A 133 -14.10 -19.70 22.34
CA THR A 133 -15.00 -20.04 21.23
C THR A 133 -14.73 -19.14 20.02
N LEU A 134 -14.52 -17.84 20.27
CA LEU A 134 -14.17 -16.87 19.23
C LEU A 134 -12.81 -17.18 18.60
N PHE A 135 -11.81 -17.51 19.42
CA PHE A 135 -10.49 -17.90 18.91
C PHE A 135 -10.59 -19.08 17.94
N LEU A 136 -11.33 -20.15 18.31
CA LEU A 136 -11.54 -21.30 17.43
C LEU A 136 -12.25 -20.90 16.14
N ARG A 137 -13.35 -20.13 16.23
CA ARG A 137 -14.12 -19.68 15.06
C ARG A 137 -13.28 -18.83 14.11
N ILE A 138 -12.56 -17.84 14.63
CA ILE A 138 -11.69 -16.96 13.83
C ILE A 138 -10.58 -17.78 13.18
N THR A 139 -9.97 -18.71 13.92
CA THR A 139 -8.93 -19.59 13.36
C THR A 139 -9.47 -20.45 12.22
N LEU A 140 -10.66 -21.04 12.38
CA LEU A 140 -11.31 -21.82 11.32
C LEU A 140 -11.64 -20.94 10.09
N VAL A 141 -12.09 -19.70 10.30
CA VAL A 141 -12.33 -18.75 9.21
C VAL A 141 -11.02 -18.40 8.49
N ILE A 142 -9.93 -18.13 9.23
CA ILE A 142 -8.62 -17.86 8.64
C ILE A 142 -8.13 -19.06 7.82
N ILE A 143 -8.21 -20.28 8.35
CA ILE A 143 -7.84 -21.50 7.62
C ILE A 143 -8.71 -21.62 6.36
N GLY A 144 -10.02 -21.38 6.49
CA GLY A 144 -10.95 -21.37 5.38
C GLY A 144 -10.52 -20.42 4.27
N ILE A 145 -10.13 -19.18 4.59
CA ILE A 145 -9.65 -18.18 3.61
C ILE A 145 -8.31 -18.59 3.02
N VAL A 146 -7.38 -19.08 3.83
CA VAL A 146 -6.04 -19.51 3.39
C VAL A 146 -6.10 -20.63 2.35
N VAL A 147 -7.07 -21.54 2.47
CA VAL A 147 -7.29 -22.62 1.48
C VAL A 147 -7.61 -22.07 0.08
N PHE A 148 -8.11 -20.84 -0.05
CA PHE A 148 -8.39 -20.22 -1.35
C PHE A 148 -7.20 -19.46 -1.95
N ILE A 149 -6.06 -19.32 -1.24
CA ILE A 149 -4.85 -18.65 -1.78
C ILE A 149 -4.41 -19.21 -3.15
N PRO A 150 -4.43 -20.54 -3.40
CA PRO A 150 -4.04 -21.09 -4.71
C PRO A 150 -4.93 -20.67 -5.88
N ARG A 151 -6.11 -20.12 -5.62
CA ARG A 151 -7.01 -19.58 -6.67
C ARG A 151 -6.70 -18.13 -7.05
N ASN A 152 -5.68 -17.52 -6.44
CA ASN A 152 -5.27 -16.18 -6.80
C ASN A 152 -4.54 -16.19 -8.16
N GLU A 153 -5.16 -15.62 -9.18
CA GLU A 153 -4.55 -15.48 -10.50
C GLU A 153 -3.67 -14.23 -10.53
N LEU A 154 -2.41 -14.39 -10.94
CA LEU A 154 -1.51 -13.26 -11.16
C LEU A 154 -1.82 -12.67 -12.53
N ASN A 155 -2.21 -11.39 -12.56
CA ASN A 155 -2.46 -10.67 -13.79
C ASN A 155 -1.77 -9.30 -13.77
N ASP A 156 -1.13 -8.91 -14.87
CA ASP A 156 -0.47 -7.62 -15.06
C ASP A 156 -0.93 -6.92 -16.35
N GLU A 157 -2.24 -6.96 -16.59
CA GLU A 157 -2.87 -6.25 -17.70
C GLU A 157 -3.21 -4.81 -17.29
N PHE A 158 -2.28 -3.89 -17.52
CA PHE A 158 -2.43 -2.46 -17.20
C PHE A 158 -3.75 -1.85 -17.72
N VAL A 159 -4.21 -2.26 -18.90
CA VAL A 159 -5.47 -1.76 -19.48
C VAL A 159 -6.67 -2.12 -18.59
N LYS A 160 -6.63 -3.24 -17.84
CA LYS A 160 -7.71 -3.66 -16.93
C LYS A 160 -7.74 -2.86 -15.62
N TYR A 161 -6.76 -1.99 -15.36
CA TYR A 161 -6.81 -1.06 -14.24
C TYR A 161 -7.73 0.13 -14.48
N PHE A 162 -8.10 0.39 -15.75
CA PHE A 162 -9.07 1.41 -16.11
C PHE A 162 -10.48 0.83 -16.11
N ASP A 163 -11.42 1.59 -15.56
CA ASP A 163 -12.84 1.24 -15.60
C ASP A 163 -13.36 1.17 -17.04
N LYS A 164 -14.32 0.28 -17.31
CA LYS A 164 -14.91 0.08 -18.65
C LYS A 164 -15.57 1.35 -19.22
N THR A 165 -15.87 2.34 -18.39
CA THR A 165 -16.42 3.63 -18.82
C THR A 165 -15.38 4.58 -19.42
N VAL A 166 -14.08 4.33 -19.24
CA VAL A 166 -13.01 5.20 -19.75
C VAL A 166 -12.80 4.99 -21.26
N ASP A 167 -12.75 6.07 -22.04
CA ASP A 167 -12.59 6.01 -23.50
C ASP A 167 -11.36 5.20 -23.94
N PHE A 168 -10.22 5.37 -23.24
CA PHE A 168 -9.00 4.59 -23.47
C PHE A 168 -9.23 3.07 -23.30
N ARG A 169 -10.01 2.67 -22.28
CA ARG A 169 -10.34 1.27 -22.02
C ARG A 169 -11.21 0.70 -23.14
N GLN A 170 -12.25 1.43 -23.57
CA GLN A 170 -13.15 1.01 -24.64
C GLN A 170 -12.42 0.89 -25.99
N ALA A 171 -11.58 1.87 -26.33
CA ALA A 171 -10.81 1.86 -27.57
C ALA A 171 -9.81 0.69 -27.61
N THR A 172 -9.17 0.39 -26.48
CA THR A 172 -8.20 -0.71 -26.39
C THR A 172 -8.88 -2.08 -26.45
N ASP A 173 -10.03 -2.23 -25.79
CA ASP A 173 -10.85 -3.45 -25.86
C ASP A 173 -11.33 -3.68 -27.29
N PHE A 174 -11.87 -2.64 -27.94
CA PHE A 174 -12.28 -2.72 -29.35
C PHE A 174 -11.11 -3.13 -30.27
N THR A 175 -9.93 -2.55 -30.07
CA THR A 175 -8.71 -2.91 -30.83
C THR A 175 -8.27 -4.35 -30.59
N THR A 176 -8.45 -4.87 -29.39
CA THR A 176 -8.11 -6.25 -29.04
C THR A 176 -9.10 -7.26 -29.63
N GLU A 177 -10.39 -6.89 -29.69
CA GLU A 177 -11.44 -7.75 -30.25
C GLU A 177 -11.50 -7.71 -31.79
N ASN A 178 -11.14 -6.58 -32.42
CA ASN A 178 -11.33 -6.37 -33.87
C ASN A 178 -10.04 -6.25 -34.68
N LEU A 179 -8.89 -6.05 -34.03
CA LEU A 179 -7.58 -5.90 -34.68
C LEU A 179 -6.56 -6.84 -34.01
N THR A 180 -5.27 -6.55 -34.13
CA THR A 180 -4.18 -7.37 -33.56
C THR A 180 -3.95 -7.16 -32.05
N GLY A 181 -4.80 -6.38 -31.38
CA GLY A 181 -4.60 -5.97 -29.98
C GLY A 181 -3.40 -5.05 -29.77
N VAL A 182 -3.13 -4.76 -28.49
CA VAL A 182 -2.06 -3.82 -28.08
C VAL A 182 -0.83 -4.50 -27.47
N TYR A 183 -0.93 -5.80 -27.17
CA TYR A 183 0.16 -6.59 -26.62
C TYR A 183 0.82 -7.39 -27.73
N TYR A 184 2.12 -7.16 -27.98
CA TYR A 184 2.90 -7.88 -28.96
C TYR A 184 4.06 -8.62 -28.28
N ILE A 185 4.35 -9.83 -28.76
CA ILE A 185 5.52 -10.59 -28.34
C ILE A 185 6.66 -10.24 -29.30
N SER A 186 7.78 -9.72 -28.78
CA SER A 186 8.97 -9.41 -29.56
C SER A 186 10.09 -10.39 -29.24
N TYR A 187 10.65 -11.02 -30.27
CA TYR A 187 11.83 -11.86 -30.16
C TYR A 187 13.07 -11.08 -30.62
N SER A 188 14.03 -10.87 -29.71
CA SER A 188 15.33 -10.26 -30.03
C SER A 188 16.35 -11.36 -30.26
N LEU A 189 16.83 -11.51 -31.49
CA LEU A 189 17.81 -12.53 -31.89
C LEU A 189 19.19 -11.88 -32.08
N ASP A 190 20.16 -12.26 -31.26
CA ASP A 190 21.54 -11.75 -31.31
C ASP A 190 22.46 -12.72 -32.08
N SER A 191 23.26 -12.20 -33.00
CA SER A 191 24.27 -12.96 -33.75
C SER A 191 25.57 -13.19 -32.97
N GLY A 192 25.81 -12.47 -31.86
CA GLY A 192 26.99 -12.61 -31.00
C GLY A 192 28.32 -12.15 -31.61
N LYS A 193 28.28 -11.67 -32.86
CA LYS A 193 29.41 -11.11 -33.61
C LYS A 193 29.00 -9.82 -34.29
N GLN A 194 29.96 -8.90 -34.43
CA GLN A 194 29.81 -7.70 -35.25
C GLN A 194 29.49 -8.11 -36.70
N ASP A 195 28.46 -7.50 -37.29
CA ASP A 195 27.90 -7.80 -38.62
C ASP A 195 27.40 -9.25 -38.84
N GLY A 196 27.29 -10.04 -37.75
CA GLY A 196 26.88 -11.45 -37.81
C GLY A 196 25.44 -11.68 -38.30
N ILE A 197 24.60 -10.65 -38.29
CA ILE A 197 23.23 -10.71 -38.82
C ILE A 197 23.18 -10.93 -40.35
N THR A 198 24.28 -10.63 -41.04
CA THR A 198 24.43 -10.84 -42.48
C THR A 198 24.97 -12.24 -42.83
N GLU A 199 25.42 -13.02 -41.83
CA GLU A 199 25.92 -14.36 -42.07
C GLU A 199 24.77 -15.27 -42.57
N PRO A 200 24.93 -16.00 -43.69
CA PRO A 200 23.89 -16.90 -44.21
C PRO A 200 23.42 -17.93 -43.18
N VAL A 201 24.32 -18.36 -42.28
CA VAL A 201 24.00 -19.31 -41.20
C VAL A 201 23.02 -18.71 -40.21
N PHE A 202 23.14 -17.42 -39.90
CA PHE A 202 22.23 -16.72 -39.01
C PHE A 202 20.86 -16.51 -39.66
N LEU A 203 20.83 -16.12 -40.94
CA LEU A 203 19.59 -15.97 -41.71
C LEU A 203 18.82 -17.30 -41.84
N ALA A 204 19.52 -18.41 -42.08
CA ALA A 204 18.91 -19.74 -42.12
C ALA A 204 18.29 -20.14 -40.77
N LYS A 205 18.90 -19.74 -39.65
CA LYS A 205 18.33 -19.96 -38.32
C LYS A 205 17.08 -19.13 -38.09
N ILE A 206 17.07 -17.87 -38.53
CA ILE A 206 15.87 -17.00 -38.46
C ILE A 206 14.74 -17.62 -39.27
N GLU A 207 15.02 -18.08 -40.50
CA GLU A 207 14.02 -18.70 -41.35
C GLU A 207 13.45 -19.98 -40.73
N ALA A 208 14.31 -20.85 -40.18
CA ALA A 208 13.88 -22.05 -39.47
C ALA A 208 13.00 -21.72 -38.27
N PHE A 209 13.38 -20.71 -37.46
CA PHE A 209 12.57 -20.25 -36.35
C PHE A 209 11.21 -19.68 -36.81
N ALA A 210 11.19 -18.86 -37.86
CA ALA A 210 9.97 -18.28 -38.39
C ALA A 210 9.01 -19.34 -38.93
N ASN A 211 9.53 -20.37 -39.59
CA ASN A 211 8.72 -21.49 -40.09
C ASN A 211 8.16 -22.32 -38.94
N TRP A 212 8.98 -22.70 -37.96
CA TRP A 212 8.52 -23.39 -36.76
C TRP A 212 7.46 -22.59 -35.99
N TYR A 213 7.62 -21.27 -35.88
CA TYR A 213 6.68 -20.42 -35.16
C TYR A 213 5.30 -20.35 -35.84
N ARG A 214 5.25 -20.31 -37.17
CA ARG A 214 4.00 -20.34 -37.96
C ARG A 214 3.26 -21.67 -37.88
N GLU A 215 3.92 -22.74 -37.47
CA GLU A 215 3.29 -24.05 -37.28
C GLU A 215 2.64 -24.19 -35.89
N GLN A 216 2.84 -23.24 -34.98
CA GLN A 216 2.26 -23.31 -33.63
C GLN A 216 0.76 -22.95 -33.67
N PRO A 217 -0.11 -23.70 -32.98
CA PRO A 217 -1.57 -23.52 -33.02
C PRO A 217 -2.06 -22.23 -32.34
N GLU A 218 -1.19 -21.54 -31.61
CA GLU A 218 -1.50 -20.33 -30.82
C GLU A 218 -1.14 -19.02 -31.55
N VAL A 219 -0.63 -19.13 -32.79
CA VAL A 219 -0.14 -18.03 -33.65
C VAL A 219 -0.97 -17.94 -34.92
#